data_AF-A0A1H8BZE1-F1
#
_entry.id   AF-A0A1H8BZE1-F1
#
_cell.length_a   1.000
_cell.length_b   1.000
_cell.length_c   1.000
_cell.angle_alpha   90.00
_cell.angle_beta   90.00
_cell.angle_gamma   90.00
#
_symmetry.space_group_name_H-M   'P 1'
#
loop_
_entity.id
_entity.type
_entity.pdbx_description
1 polymer ?
#
loop_
_entity_poly.entity_id
_entity_poly.type
_entity_poly.pdbx_seq_one_letter_code
_entity_poly.pdbx_strand_id
1 'polypeptide(L)'
;MKKVSIFMAIAAAASLASCTAQAPKANLKTDIDSLSYSIGMAQTQGLKGYLTGRLDVDTAYMAEFIKGLNEGANKTSKKDIAYMAGLQIGQQISNQMMKGINQELFAGDSTKTISKDNFMAGFIAGTLEKGGVMTMEAAQEYTRTAMETIKAKAMEEKYADNKAAGEKFLAENKTKEGVKTTESGLQYKVITEGKGEIPADTCKVKVNYKGTLIDGTEFDSSYKRNEPATFRANQVIKGWTEALTMMPVGSKWELYIPQELAYGSRESGQIKPFSTLIFEVELVGIEKDKK
;
A
#
# COMPACT_ATOMS: atom_id res chain seq x y z
N MET A 1 -61.48 20.11 3.10
CA MET A 1 -60.24 19.60 3.72
C MET A 1 -59.75 20.65 4.70
N LYS A 2 -59.69 20.30 6.00
CA LYS A 2 -59.38 21.24 7.09
C LYS A 2 -57.92 21.70 6.98
N LYS A 3 -57.69 23.01 7.02
CA LYS A 3 -56.34 23.61 7.08
C LYS A 3 -55.68 23.14 8.38
N VAL A 4 -54.71 22.24 8.28
CA VAL A 4 -53.88 21.84 9.42
C VAL A 4 -52.76 22.87 9.52
N SER A 5 -52.97 23.91 10.32
CA SER A 5 -51.93 24.87 10.68
C SER A 5 -50.99 24.20 11.68
N ILE A 6 -49.92 23.55 11.19
CA ILE A 6 -48.85 23.04 12.04
C ILE A 6 -47.98 24.23 12.45
N PHE A 7 -48.10 24.69 13.69
CA PHE A 7 -47.16 25.62 14.29
C PHE A 7 -45.82 24.90 14.50
N MET A 8 -44.86 25.07 13.58
CA MET A 8 -43.46 24.73 13.85
C MET A 8 -42.92 25.69 14.92
N ALA A 9 -42.57 25.16 16.09
CA ALA A 9 -41.85 25.92 17.10
C ALA A 9 -40.44 26.25 16.57
N ILE A 10 -40.18 27.54 16.31
CA ILE A 10 -38.88 28.04 15.88
C ILE A 10 -38.01 28.21 17.13
N ALA A 11 -37.04 27.31 17.33
CA ALA A 11 -35.96 27.57 18.28
C ALA A 11 -35.03 28.62 17.67
N ALA A 12 -34.99 29.82 18.26
CA ALA A 12 -34.08 30.88 17.84
C ALA A 12 -32.65 30.51 18.25
N ALA A 13 -31.83 30.09 17.29
CA ALA A 13 -30.39 29.94 17.49
C ALA A 13 -29.73 31.33 17.40
N ALA A 14 -29.13 31.78 18.50
CA ALA A 14 -28.35 33.01 18.55
C ALA A 14 -27.17 32.92 17.58
N SER A 15 -27.07 33.90 16.66
CA SER A 15 -25.97 34.00 15.69
C SER A 15 -24.95 35.02 16.18
N LEU A 16 -23.71 34.58 16.39
CA LEU A 16 -22.56 35.48 16.42
C LEU A 16 -22.24 35.85 14.98
N ALA A 17 -22.36 37.13 14.67
CA ALA A 17 -22.26 37.68 13.33
C ALA A 17 -20.80 37.94 12.92
N SER A 18 -20.43 37.47 11.72
CA SER A 18 -19.48 38.17 10.85
C SER A 18 -20.18 38.41 9.50
N CYS A 19 -20.22 39.66 9.05
CA CYS A 19 -21.16 40.14 8.03
C CYS A 19 -20.87 39.70 6.58
N THR A 20 -19.93 38.78 6.35
CA THR A 20 -19.59 38.28 5.00
C THR A 20 -19.79 36.76 4.84
N ALA A 21 -20.20 36.06 5.90
CA ALA A 21 -20.37 34.59 5.93
C ALA A 21 -21.76 34.17 6.43
N GLN A 22 -22.79 34.98 6.19
CA GLN A 22 -24.10 34.75 6.79
C GLN A 22 -24.92 33.76 5.96
N ALA A 23 -25.34 32.66 6.59
CA ALA A 23 -26.28 31.71 5.99
C ALA A 23 -27.57 32.42 5.56
N PRO A 24 -28.24 31.96 4.48
CA PRO A 24 -29.53 32.49 4.09
C PRO A 24 -30.52 32.43 5.27
N LYS A 25 -31.18 33.56 5.57
CA LYS A 25 -32.20 33.58 6.62
C LYS A 25 -33.47 32.93 6.09
N ALA A 26 -33.96 31.89 6.77
CA ALA A 26 -35.22 31.25 6.44
C ALA A 26 -36.38 32.24 6.58
N ASN A 27 -37.31 32.21 5.62
CA ASN A 27 -38.52 33.04 5.60
C ASN A 27 -39.73 32.16 5.31
N LEU A 28 -40.32 31.59 6.37
CA LEU A 28 -41.32 30.51 6.31
C LEU A 28 -42.75 31.05 6.26
N LYS A 29 -43.14 31.70 5.15
CA LYS A 29 -44.46 32.36 5.04
C LYS A 29 -45.54 31.43 4.49
N THR A 30 -45.15 30.38 3.78
CA THR A 30 -46.05 29.43 3.13
C THR A 30 -45.72 27.98 3.50
N ASP A 31 -46.66 27.08 3.22
CA ASP A 31 -46.44 25.64 3.37
C ASP A 31 -45.28 25.15 2.47
N ILE A 32 -45.09 25.77 1.29
CA ILE A 32 -43.99 25.47 0.38
C ILE A 32 -42.65 25.94 0.95
N ASP A 33 -42.60 27.11 1.61
CA ASP A 33 -41.38 27.59 2.27
C ASP A 33 -40.99 26.66 3.42
N SER A 34 -41.99 26.23 4.20
CA SER A 34 -41.81 25.29 5.32
C SER A 34 -41.37 23.91 4.83
N LEU A 35 -41.94 23.42 3.73
CA LEU A 35 -41.52 22.19 3.06
C LEU A 35 -40.09 22.29 2.50
N SER A 36 -39.74 23.40 1.86
CA SER A 36 -38.40 23.62 1.31
C SER A 36 -37.33 23.61 2.40
N TYR A 37 -37.61 24.29 3.53
CA TYR A 37 -36.74 24.28 4.69
C TYR A 37 -36.61 22.88 5.31
N SER A 38 -37.71 22.14 5.47
CA SER A 38 -37.68 20.80 6.05
C SER A 38 -36.96 19.78 5.16
N ILE A 39 -37.12 19.87 3.83
CA ILE A 39 -36.34 19.08 2.87
C ILE A 39 -34.85 19.39 3.02
N GLY A 40 -34.48 20.68 3.06
CA GLY A 40 -33.10 21.11 3.27
C GLY A 40 -32.50 20.51 4.54
N MET A 41 -33.21 20.60 5.67
CA MET A 41 -32.78 19.98 6.94
C MET A 41 -32.66 18.46 6.83
N ALA A 42 -33.66 17.78 6.26
CA ALA A 42 -33.69 16.32 6.15
C ALA A 42 -32.49 15.78 5.35
N GLN A 43 -32.04 16.49 4.31
CA GLN A 43 -30.90 16.10 3.49
C GLN A 43 -29.53 16.29 4.18
N THR A 44 -29.47 16.90 5.37
CA THR A 44 -28.20 17.09 6.10
C THR A 44 -27.85 15.95 7.05
N GLN A 45 -28.65 14.88 7.11
CA GLN A 45 -28.40 13.76 8.00
C GLN A 45 -27.01 13.15 7.73
N GLY A 46 -26.14 13.15 8.75
CA GLY A 46 -24.76 12.66 8.65
C GLY A 46 -23.75 13.64 8.05
N LEU A 47 -24.18 14.78 7.51
CA LEU A 47 -23.28 15.73 6.83
C LEU A 47 -22.19 16.26 7.76
N LYS A 48 -22.52 16.64 9.01
CA LYS A 48 -21.50 17.10 9.97
C LYS A 48 -20.41 16.06 10.19
N GLY A 49 -20.79 14.79 10.36
CA GLY A 49 -19.84 13.69 10.54
C GLY A 49 -18.99 13.44 9.29
N TYR A 50 -19.56 13.62 8.09
CA TYR A 50 -18.81 13.59 6.84
C TYR A 50 -17.81 14.77 6.74
N LEU A 51 -18.24 15.99 7.06
CA LEU A 51 -17.38 17.18 7.03
C LEU A 51 -16.17 17.01 7.96
N THR A 52 -16.41 16.64 9.21
CA THR A 52 -15.32 16.52 10.20
C THR A 52 -14.53 15.23 10.04
N GLY A 53 -15.16 14.13 9.63
CA GLY A 53 -14.54 12.80 9.60
C GLY A 53 -13.93 12.38 8.26
N ARG A 54 -14.42 12.92 7.13
CA ARG A 54 -13.91 12.59 5.79
C ARG A 54 -13.19 13.74 5.13
N LEU A 55 -13.70 14.96 5.27
CA LEU A 55 -13.11 16.15 4.66
C LEU A 55 -12.17 16.91 5.60
N ASP A 56 -12.03 16.46 6.85
CA ASP A 56 -11.18 17.07 7.88
C ASP A 56 -11.49 18.58 8.09
N VAL A 57 -12.75 18.95 7.96
CA VAL A 57 -13.20 20.33 8.19
C VAL A 57 -13.20 20.58 9.69
N ASP A 58 -12.28 21.44 10.13
CA ASP A 58 -12.29 21.94 11.51
C ASP A 58 -13.52 22.85 11.72
N THR A 59 -14.31 22.50 12.73
CA THR A 59 -15.54 23.20 13.09
C THR A 59 -15.32 24.66 13.50
N ALA A 60 -14.08 25.06 13.83
CA ALA A 60 -13.72 26.47 14.02
C ALA A 60 -13.89 27.31 12.74
N TYR A 61 -13.83 26.68 11.56
CA TYR A 61 -13.89 27.35 10.26
C TYR A 61 -15.22 27.12 9.51
N MET A 62 -16.31 26.79 10.21
CA MET A 62 -17.62 26.57 9.58
C MET A 62 -18.16 27.80 8.82
N ALA A 63 -17.70 29.01 9.16
CA ALA A 63 -18.03 30.22 8.40
C ALA A 63 -17.52 30.14 6.95
N GLU A 64 -16.30 29.63 6.73
CA GLU A 64 -15.74 29.44 5.40
C GLU A 64 -16.47 28.32 4.65
N PHE A 65 -16.87 27.25 5.35
CA PHE A 65 -17.72 26.20 4.76
C PHE A 65 -19.05 26.79 4.27
N ILE A 66 -19.74 27.59 5.09
CA ILE A 66 -21.03 28.22 4.73
C ILE A 66 -20.84 29.16 3.53
N LYS A 67 -19.76 29.93 3.52
CA LYS A 67 -19.41 30.80 2.39
C LYS A 67 -19.23 29.98 1.11
N GLY A 68 -18.42 28.91 1.14
CA GLY A 68 -18.21 28.02 0.00
C GLY A 68 -19.49 27.34 -0.49
N LEU A 69 -20.34 26.87 0.45
CA LEU A 69 -21.63 26.26 0.12
C LEU A 69 -22.56 27.24 -0.59
N ASN A 70 -22.66 28.48 -0.09
CA ASN A 70 -23.47 29.52 -0.70
C ASN A 70 -22.92 29.95 -2.07
N GLU A 71 -21.60 30.09 -2.22
CA GLU A 71 -21.00 30.40 -3.52
C GLU A 71 -21.28 29.28 -4.53
N GLY A 72 -21.07 28.01 -4.14
CA GLY A 72 -21.30 26.86 -5.01
C GLY A 72 -22.77 26.67 -5.41
N ALA A 73 -23.72 26.99 -4.53
CA ALA A 73 -25.15 26.92 -4.85
C ALA A 73 -25.60 28.00 -5.84
N ASN A 74 -24.94 29.16 -5.86
CA ASN A 74 -25.36 30.32 -6.65
C ASN A 74 -24.56 30.52 -7.95
N LYS A 75 -23.31 30.05 -8.01
CA LYS A 75 -22.43 30.17 -9.18
C LYS A 75 -22.60 28.99 -10.13
N THR A 76 -23.58 29.07 -11.02
CA THR A 76 -24.01 27.95 -11.89
C THR A 76 -23.66 28.13 -13.36
N SER A 77 -22.94 29.19 -13.74
CA SER A 77 -22.52 29.37 -15.14
C SER A 77 -21.48 28.32 -15.55
N LYS A 78 -21.32 28.07 -16.86
CA LYS A 78 -20.28 27.15 -17.36
C LYS A 78 -18.87 27.54 -16.88
N LYS A 79 -18.59 28.84 -16.75
CA LYS A 79 -17.31 29.35 -16.24
C LYS A 79 -17.14 29.00 -14.76
N ASP A 80 -18.20 29.16 -13.97
CA ASP A 80 -18.19 28.81 -12.55
C ASP A 80 -17.99 27.32 -12.33
N ILE A 81 -18.71 26.49 -13.11
CA ILE A 81 -18.56 25.03 -13.07
C ILE A 81 -17.12 24.63 -13.37
N ALA A 82 -16.50 25.22 -14.40
CA ALA A 82 -15.10 24.94 -14.74
C ALA A 82 -14.13 25.36 -13.62
N TYR A 83 -14.34 26.54 -13.02
CA TYR A 83 -13.52 27.03 -11.90
C TYR A 83 -13.64 26.12 -10.66
N MET A 84 -14.87 25.75 -10.29
CA MET A 84 -15.12 24.87 -9.14
C MET A 84 -14.55 23.46 -9.38
N ALA A 85 -14.67 22.92 -10.59
CA ALA A 85 -14.06 21.65 -10.96
C ALA A 85 -12.52 21.72 -10.83
N GLY A 86 -11.90 22.82 -11.26
CA GLY A 86 -10.47 23.06 -11.07
C GLY A 86 -10.04 23.08 -9.60
N LEU A 87 -10.81 23.75 -8.73
CA LEU A 87 -10.56 23.74 -7.28
C LEU A 87 -10.68 22.32 -6.70
N GLN A 88 -11.73 21.59 -7.06
CA GLN A 88 -11.97 20.23 -6.58
C GLN A 88 -10.83 19.27 -6.99
N ILE A 89 -10.45 19.27 -8.26
CA ILE A 89 -9.36 18.43 -8.77
C ILE A 89 -8.03 18.86 -8.16
N GLY A 90 -7.74 20.17 -8.07
CA GLY A 90 -6.51 20.68 -7.45
C GLY A 90 -6.37 20.27 -5.98
N GLN A 91 -7.47 20.23 -5.25
CA GLN A 91 -7.50 19.74 -3.87
C GLN A 91 -7.28 18.22 -3.81
N GLN A 92 -7.88 17.45 -4.71
CA GLN A 92 -7.63 16.00 -4.83
C GLN A 92 -6.15 15.70 -5.15
N ILE A 93 -5.54 16.46 -6.06
CA ILE A 93 -4.12 16.33 -6.39
C ILE A 93 -3.26 16.55 -5.13
N SER A 94 -3.47 17.67 -4.44
CA SER A 94 -2.63 18.05 -3.30
C SER A 94 -2.83 17.13 -2.09
N ASN A 95 -4.08 16.72 -1.81
CA ASN A 95 -4.40 16.00 -0.58
C ASN A 95 -4.32 14.49 -0.69
N GLN A 96 -4.46 13.93 -1.90
CA GLN A 96 -4.51 12.48 -2.10
C GLN A 96 -3.47 12.01 -3.10
N MET A 97 -3.48 12.54 -4.32
CA MET A 97 -2.68 12.00 -5.42
C MET A 97 -1.17 12.16 -5.17
N MET A 98 -0.71 13.38 -4.85
CA MET A 98 0.70 13.62 -4.59
C MET A 98 1.19 12.89 -3.35
N LYS A 99 0.38 12.82 -2.29
CA LYS A 99 0.72 12.07 -1.08
C LYS A 99 0.90 10.58 -1.38
N GLY A 100 -0.01 9.99 -2.15
CA GLY A 100 0.07 8.59 -2.57
C GLY A 100 1.31 8.33 -3.43
N ILE A 101 1.59 9.17 -4.43
CA ILE A 101 2.78 9.05 -5.28
C ILE A 101 4.05 9.16 -4.44
N ASN A 102 4.16 10.16 -3.56
CA ASN A 102 5.35 10.33 -2.72
C ASN A 102 5.56 9.14 -1.78
N GLN A 103 4.49 8.65 -1.15
CA GLN A 103 4.56 7.50 -0.25
C GLN A 103 5.04 6.25 -0.98
N GLU A 104 4.52 5.99 -2.18
CA GLU A 104 4.94 4.86 -2.99
C GLU A 104 6.38 5.02 -3.51
N LEU A 105 6.71 6.19 -4.05
CA LEU A 105 7.97 6.44 -4.75
C LEU A 105 9.17 6.47 -3.81
N PHE A 106 8.99 7.01 -2.60
CA PHE A 106 10.07 7.19 -1.63
C PHE A 106 9.96 6.25 -0.43
N ALA A 107 9.20 5.15 -0.55
CA ALA A 107 9.04 4.14 0.51
C ALA A 107 8.61 4.72 1.88
N GLY A 108 7.85 5.83 1.87
CA GLY A 108 7.40 6.54 3.05
C GLY A 108 8.37 7.56 3.66
N ASP A 109 9.51 7.84 3.00
CA ASP A 109 10.41 8.93 3.40
C ASP A 109 9.74 10.29 3.19
N SER A 110 9.36 10.95 4.29
CA SER A 110 8.65 12.23 4.28
C SER A 110 9.53 13.42 3.90
N THR A 111 10.85 13.24 3.80
CA THR A 111 11.79 14.30 3.40
C THR A 111 11.89 14.46 1.88
N LYS A 112 11.42 13.46 1.13
CA LYS A 112 11.43 13.44 -0.34
C LYS A 112 10.03 13.67 -0.90
N THR A 113 9.95 14.49 -1.95
CA THR A 113 8.70 14.75 -2.66
C THR A 113 8.97 15.01 -4.13
N ILE A 114 8.03 14.64 -5.00
CA ILE A 114 7.99 15.16 -6.36
C ILE A 114 7.74 16.68 -6.33
N SER A 115 8.17 17.38 -7.37
CA SER A 115 7.91 18.81 -7.53
C SER A 115 6.42 19.04 -7.82
N LYS A 116 5.75 19.80 -6.94
CA LYS A 116 4.35 20.20 -7.13
C LYS A 116 4.16 21.00 -8.41
N ASP A 117 5.05 21.93 -8.68
CA ASP A 117 4.92 22.84 -9.83
C ASP A 117 5.08 22.07 -11.15
N ASN A 118 6.07 21.18 -11.24
CA ASN A 118 6.26 20.35 -12.44
C ASN A 118 5.12 19.33 -12.59
N PHE A 119 4.63 18.77 -11.48
CA PHE A 119 3.47 17.89 -11.52
C PHE A 119 2.24 18.61 -12.07
N MET A 120 1.94 19.82 -11.57
CA MET A 120 0.82 20.63 -12.05
C MET A 120 1.00 21.06 -13.51
N ALA A 121 2.21 21.43 -13.92
CA ALA A 121 2.51 21.75 -15.31
C ALA A 121 2.23 20.55 -16.23
N GLY A 122 2.69 19.36 -15.86
CA GLY A 122 2.42 18.12 -16.60
C GLY A 122 0.94 17.76 -16.62
N PHE A 123 0.24 17.90 -15.49
CA PHE A 123 -1.19 17.63 -15.36
C PHE A 123 -2.03 18.55 -16.27
N ILE A 124 -1.71 19.85 -16.28
CA ILE A 124 -2.39 20.84 -17.14
C ILE A 124 -2.07 20.57 -18.62
N ALA A 125 -0.80 20.33 -18.96
CA ALA A 125 -0.39 20.02 -20.33
C ALA A 125 -1.09 18.77 -20.88
N GLY A 126 -1.22 17.73 -20.05
CA GLY A 126 -1.97 16.52 -20.37
C GLY A 126 -3.47 16.77 -20.53
N THR A 127 -4.07 17.60 -19.67
CA THR A 127 -5.50 17.93 -19.72
C THR A 127 -5.86 18.75 -20.97
N LEU A 128 -5.00 19.68 -21.35
CA LEU A 128 -5.21 20.55 -22.51
C LEU A 128 -4.70 19.93 -23.83
N GLU A 129 -4.02 18.78 -23.75
CA GLU A 129 -3.28 18.15 -24.85
C GLU A 129 -2.38 19.13 -25.61
N LYS A 130 -1.83 20.13 -24.89
CA LYS A 130 -1.06 21.25 -25.45
C LYS A 130 -0.01 21.71 -24.47
N GLY A 131 1.13 22.17 -24.99
CA GLY A 131 2.22 22.73 -24.18
C GLY A 131 3.01 21.68 -23.39
N GLY A 132 2.82 20.38 -23.71
CA GLY A 132 3.64 19.31 -23.19
C GLY A 132 5.05 19.33 -23.79
N VAL A 133 6.05 19.01 -22.97
CA VAL A 133 7.44 18.84 -23.39
C VAL A 133 7.72 17.44 -23.98
N MET A 134 6.72 16.56 -23.94
CA MET A 134 6.76 15.19 -24.46
C MET A 134 5.35 14.72 -24.82
N THR A 135 5.26 13.62 -25.60
CA THR A 135 3.99 12.97 -25.92
C THR A 135 3.43 12.23 -24.70
N MET A 136 2.13 11.95 -24.70
CA MET A 136 1.49 11.18 -23.62
C MET A 136 2.08 9.77 -23.49
N GLU A 137 2.36 9.12 -24.62
CA GLU A 137 2.98 7.78 -24.65
C GLU A 137 4.39 7.81 -24.05
N ALA A 138 5.23 8.76 -24.45
CA ALA A 138 6.57 8.93 -23.88
C ALA A 138 6.51 9.26 -22.38
N ALA A 139 5.55 10.07 -21.95
CA ALA A 139 5.35 10.37 -20.52
C ALA A 139 4.96 9.13 -19.72
N GLN A 140 4.08 8.27 -20.25
CA GLN A 140 3.68 7.02 -19.61
C GLN A 140 4.86 6.04 -19.48
N GLU A 141 5.61 5.85 -20.57
CA GLU A 141 6.78 4.96 -20.57
C GLU A 141 7.87 5.45 -19.62
N TYR A 142 8.20 6.74 -19.68
CA TYR A 142 9.16 7.35 -18.77
C TYR A 142 8.71 7.23 -17.32
N THR A 143 7.45 7.55 -17.02
CA THR A 143 6.90 7.47 -15.67
C THR A 143 6.99 6.06 -15.11
N ARG A 144 6.59 5.04 -15.89
CA ARG A 144 6.67 3.62 -15.47
C ARG A 144 8.10 3.24 -15.09
N THR A 145 9.06 3.53 -15.95
CA THR A 145 10.46 3.15 -15.76
C THR A 145 11.13 3.94 -14.64
N ALA A 146 10.90 5.25 -14.59
CA ALA A 146 11.48 6.13 -13.58
C ALA A 146 10.90 5.83 -12.19
N MET A 147 9.60 5.60 -12.07
CA MET A 147 8.98 5.23 -10.80
C MET A 147 9.53 3.90 -10.27
N GLU A 148 9.66 2.88 -11.13
CA GLU A 148 10.26 1.60 -10.74
C GLU A 148 11.69 1.78 -10.22
N THR A 149 12.50 2.56 -10.94
CA THR A 149 13.90 2.81 -10.59
C THR A 149 14.03 3.58 -9.27
N ILE A 150 13.27 4.68 -9.11
CA ILE A 150 13.32 5.51 -7.91
C ILE A 150 12.80 4.73 -6.69
N LYS A 151 11.70 3.97 -6.86
CA LYS A 151 11.14 3.12 -5.80
C LYS A 151 12.13 2.04 -5.38
N ALA A 152 12.77 1.37 -6.32
CA ALA A 152 13.80 0.36 -6.02
C ALA A 152 14.95 0.97 -5.22
N LYS A 153 15.46 2.14 -5.64
CA LYS A 153 16.51 2.85 -4.93
C LYS A 153 16.08 3.29 -3.53
N ALA A 154 14.87 3.82 -3.37
CA ALA A 154 14.34 4.24 -2.08
C ALA A 154 14.18 3.05 -1.12
N MET A 155 13.73 1.89 -1.62
CA MET A 155 13.66 0.66 -0.83
C MET A 155 15.05 0.18 -0.41
N GLU A 156 16.02 0.20 -1.32
CA GLU A 156 17.39 -0.19 -1.00
C GLU A 156 18.02 0.74 0.05
N GLU A 157 17.83 2.06 -0.07
CA GLU A 157 18.29 3.03 0.93
C GLU A 157 17.60 2.80 2.29
N LYS A 158 16.28 2.63 2.31
CA LYS A 158 15.50 2.42 3.54
C LYS A 158 15.87 1.15 4.29
N TYR A 159 16.22 0.09 3.56
CA TYR A 159 16.54 -1.22 4.13
C TYR A 159 18.03 -1.59 3.98
N ALA A 160 18.89 -0.59 3.75
CA ALA A 160 20.33 -0.77 3.56
C ALA A 160 20.96 -1.53 4.74
N ASP A 161 20.59 -1.19 5.97
CA ASP A 161 21.08 -1.85 7.18
C ASP A 161 20.68 -3.33 7.23
N ASN A 162 19.45 -3.66 6.80
CA ASN A 162 18.97 -5.05 6.78
C ASN A 162 19.72 -5.88 5.72
N LYS A 163 19.92 -5.29 4.54
CA LYS A 163 20.71 -5.89 3.46
C LYS A 163 22.16 -6.15 3.93
N ALA A 164 22.81 -5.13 4.48
CA ALA A 164 24.17 -5.22 4.98
C ALA A 164 24.32 -6.24 6.12
N ALA A 165 23.35 -6.31 7.04
CA ALA A 165 23.35 -7.31 8.11
C ALA A 165 23.25 -8.75 7.56
N GLY A 166 22.41 -8.98 6.55
CA GLY A 166 22.30 -10.27 5.87
C GLY A 166 23.58 -10.67 5.12
N GLU A 167 24.15 -9.75 4.34
CA GLU A 167 25.41 -9.96 3.62
C GLU A 167 26.57 -10.26 4.57
N LYS A 168 26.68 -9.52 5.68
CA LYS A 168 27.66 -9.76 6.73
C LYS A 168 27.46 -11.14 7.37
N PHE A 169 26.22 -11.49 7.74
CA PHE A 169 25.90 -12.80 8.29
C PHE A 169 26.36 -13.93 7.35
N LEU A 170 26.05 -13.84 6.05
CA LEU A 170 26.45 -14.85 5.06
C LEU A 170 27.97 -14.91 4.87
N ALA A 171 28.65 -13.76 4.90
CA ALA A 171 30.11 -13.71 4.78
C ALA A 171 30.83 -14.38 5.96
N GLU A 172 30.28 -14.27 7.17
CA GLU A 172 30.76 -14.97 8.37
C GLU A 172 30.33 -16.44 8.38
N ASN A 173 29.12 -16.74 7.91
CA ASN A 173 28.55 -18.08 7.98
C ASN A 173 29.26 -19.07 7.04
N LYS A 174 29.69 -18.63 5.85
CA LYS A 174 30.42 -19.49 4.90
C LYS A 174 31.75 -20.01 5.42
N THR A 175 32.33 -19.40 6.46
CA THR A 175 33.60 -19.86 7.05
C THR A 175 33.39 -20.87 8.17
N LYS A 176 32.14 -21.14 8.58
CA LYS A 176 31.84 -22.11 9.63
C LYS A 176 31.98 -23.54 9.13
N GLU A 177 32.39 -24.42 10.03
CA GLU A 177 32.56 -25.84 9.71
C GLU A 177 31.26 -26.50 9.23
N GLY A 178 31.36 -27.23 8.12
CA GLY A 178 30.27 -27.95 7.50
C GLY A 178 29.35 -27.10 6.61
N VAL A 179 29.54 -25.78 6.55
CA VAL A 179 28.81 -24.91 5.63
C VAL A 179 29.44 -24.99 4.24
N LYS A 180 28.61 -25.22 3.23
CA LYS A 180 28.97 -25.20 1.81
C LYS A 180 28.25 -24.03 1.13
N THR A 181 28.81 -23.51 0.05
CA THR A 181 28.23 -22.42 -0.76
C THR A 181 28.17 -22.85 -2.22
N THR A 182 27.01 -22.66 -2.85
CA THR A 182 26.82 -22.93 -4.29
C THR A 182 27.19 -21.71 -5.13
N GLU A 183 27.23 -21.87 -6.46
CA GLU A 183 27.52 -20.77 -7.39
C GLU A 183 26.48 -19.64 -7.33
N SER A 184 25.23 -19.95 -6.97
CA SER A 184 24.16 -18.95 -6.81
C SER A 184 24.28 -18.15 -5.51
N GLY A 185 25.17 -18.55 -4.61
CA GLY A 185 25.35 -17.96 -3.28
C GLY A 185 24.50 -18.60 -2.18
N LEU A 186 23.67 -19.61 -2.49
CA LEU A 186 23.00 -20.41 -1.46
C LEU A 186 24.05 -21.06 -0.56
N GLN A 187 23.90 -20.89 0.75
CA GLN A 187 24.70 -21.63 1.71
C GLN A 187 23.86 -22.70 2.39
N TYR A 188 24.47 -23.83 2.69
CA TYR A 188 23.78 -24.91 3.40
C TYR A 188 24.73 -25.72 4.26
N LYS A 189 24.18 -26.37 5.27
CA LYS A 189 24.86 -27.34 6.12
C LYS A 189 24.04 -28.61 6.21
N VAL A 190 24.65 -29.74 5.91
CA VAL A 190 24.01 -31.05 6.05
C VAL A 190 24.03 -31.45 7.52
N ILE A 191 22.86 -31.60 8.14
CA ILE A 191 22.71 -32.06 9.53
C ILE A 191 22.57 -33.58 9.55
N THR A 192 21.70 -34.10 8.69
CA THR A 192 21.52 -35.54 8.45
C THR A 192 21.50 -35.78 6.95
N GLU A 193 22.33 -36.71 6.49
CA GLU A 193 22.36 -37.14 5.09
C GLU A 193 21.34 -38.26 4.86
N GLY A 194 20.35 -37.99 4.02
CA GLY A 194 19.36 -38.96 3.56
C GLY A 194 19.94 -39.94 2.56
N LYS A 195 19.19 -41.01 2.28
CA LYS A 195 19.59 -42.07 1.34
C LYS A 195 18.55 -42.33 0.25
N GLY A 196 17.50 -41.52 0.22
CA GLY A 196 16.44 -41.66 -0.78
C GLY A 196 16.76 -40.94 -2.09
N GLU A 197 15.81 -40.97 -3.02
CA GLU A 197 15.91 -40.28 -4.29
C GLU A 197 16.03 -38.76 -4.11
N ILE A 198 16.74 -38.10 -5.02
CA ILE A 198 16.79 -36.64 -5.09
C ILE A 198 15.61 -36.17 -5.96
N PRO A 199 14.73 -35.28 -5.45
CA PRO A 199 13.60 -34.77 -6.22
C PRO A 199 14.04 -33.99 -7.47
N ALA A 200 13.29 -34.15 -8.57
CA ALA A 200 13.30 -33.16 -9.65
C ALA A 200 12.54 -31.90 -9.21
N ASP A 201 12.80 -30.76 -9.85
CA ASP A 201 12.15 -29.48 -9.55
C ASP A 201 10.61 -29.51 -9.76
N THR A 202 10.13 -30.38 -10.64
CA THR A 202 8.69 -30.59 -10.90
C THR A 202 7.99 -31.47 -9.87
N CYS A 203 8.74 -32.16 -9.00
CA CYS A 203 8.19 -33.07 -7.99
C CYS A 203 7.41 -32.31 -6.91
N LYS A 204 6.38 -32.96 -6.38
CA LYS A 204 5.78 -32.59 -5.10
C LYS A 204 6.59 -33.22 -3.98
N VAL A 205 7.06 -32.42 -3.05
CA VAL A 205 7.87 -32.85 -1.91
C VAL A 205 7.10 -32.59 -0.62
N LYS A 206 7.27 -33.49 0.35
CA LYS A 206 6.77 -33.35 1.70
C LYS A 206 7.93 -32.99 2.61
N VAL A 207 7.80 -31.88 3.35
CA VAL A 207 8.88 -31.33 4.17
C VAL A 207 8.38 -30.97 5.56
N ASN A 208 9.22 -31.16 6.57
CA ASN A 208 9.14 -30.35 7.77
C ASN A 208 10.12 -29.20 7.66
N TYR A 209 9.74 -28.03 8.16
CA TYR A 209 10.64 -26.89 8.16
C TYR A 209 10.35 -25.88 9.26
N LYS A 210 11.36 -25.07 9.53
CA LYS A 210 11.28 -23.88 10.38
C LYS A 210 12.09 -22.77 9.71
N GLY A 211 11.43 -21.64 9.44
CA GLY A 211 12.03 -20.43 8.84
C GLY A 211 12.21 -19.34 9.88
N THR A 212 13.42 -18.79 9.98
CA THR A 212 13.77 -17.69 10.88
C THR A 212 14.54 -16.59 10.15
N LEU A 213 14.39 -15.35 10.62
CA LEU A 213 15.28 -14.24 10.26
C LEU A 213 16.65 -14.42 10.95
N ILE A 214 17.66 -13.65 10.53
CA ILE A 214 19.01 -13.70 11.11
C ILE A 214 19.05 -13.31 12.60
N ASP A 215 18.02 -12.60 13.10
CA ASP A 215 17.86 -12.25 14.50
C ASP A 215 17.17 -13.35 15.34
N GLY A 216 16.81 -14.48 14.71
CA GLY A 216 16.12 -15.60 15.34
C GLY A 216 14.59 -15.51 15.33
N THR A 217 14.01 -14.42 14.81
CA THR A 217 12.55 -14.29 14.68
C THR A 217 12.00 -15.36 13.75
N GLU A 218 11.19 -16.27 14.28
CA GLU A 218 10.50 -17.29 13.49
C GLU A 218 9.30 -16.68 12.75
N PHE A 219 9.29 -16.80 11.42
CA PHE A 219 8.21 -16.28 10.58
C PHE A 219 7.30 -17.36 9.99
N ASP A 220 7.77 -18.61 9.89
CA ASP A 220 6.97 -19.75 9.43
C ASP A 220 7.54 -21.07 9.96
N SER A 221 6.68 -22.04 10.26
CA SER A 221 7.07 -23.34 10.79
C SER A 221 5.97 -24.39 10.59
N SER A 222 6.33 -25.52 9.98
CA SER A 222 5.42 -26.68 9.89
C SER A 222 5.26 -27.37 11.24
N TYR A 223 6.28 -27.33 12.09
CA TYR A 223 6.24 -27.94 13.43
C TYR A 223 5.16 -27.30 14.31
N LYS A 224 4.93 -25.98 14.19
CA LYS A 224 3.82 -25.30 14.89
C LYS A 224 2.44 -25.79 14.45
N ARG A 225 2.32 -26.32 13.24
CA ARG A 225 1.08 -26.87 12.68
C ARG A 225 0.92 -28.37 12.94
N ASN A 226 1.92 -29.03 13.53
CA ASN A 226 1.96 -30.47 13.79
C ASN A 226 1.74 -31.37 12.55
N GLU A 227 1.97 -30.83 11.34
CA GLU A 227 1.89 -31.59 10.09
C GLU A 227 2.96 -31.12 9.09
N PRO A 228 3.57 -32.03 8.31
CA PRO A 228 4.49 -31.63 7.25
C PRO A 228 3.76 -30.91 6.13
N ALA A 229 4.44 -29.96 5.48
CA ALA A 229 3.89 -29.23 4.35
C ALA A 229 4.25 -29.90 3.02
N THR A 230 3.34 -29.85 2.05
CA THR A 230 3.59 -30.33 0.68
C THR A 230 3.76 -29.13 -0.25
N PHE A 231 4.85 -29.11 -1.02
CA PHE A 231 5.13 -28.08 -2.02
C PHE A 231 5.54 -28.72 -3.34
N ARG A 232 5.31 -28.03 -4.46
CA ARG A 232 6.07 -28.31 -5.69
C ARG A 232 7.43 -27.62 -5.58
N ALA A 233 8.51 -28.34 -5.85
CA ALA A 233 9.86 -27.81 -5.65
C ALA A 233 10.16 -26.56 -6.52
N ASN A 234 9.48 -26.38 -7.65
CA ASN A 234 9.58 -25.19 -8.51
C ASN A 234 8.54 -24.08 -8.21
N GLN A 235 7.75 -24.21 -7.14
CA GLN A 235 6.74 -23.21 -6.72
C GLN A 235 7.05 -22.60 -5.35
N VAL A 236 8.33 -22.61 -4.97
CA VAL A 236 8.87 -22.01 -3.75
C VAL A 236 9.95 -20.99 -4.11
N ILE A 237 10.53 -20.31 -3.12
CA ILE A 237 11.63 -19.38 -3.36
C ILE A 237 12.83 -20.09 -4.02
N LYS A 238 13.60 -19.37 -4.84
CA LYS A 238 14.67 -19.96 -5.67
C LYS A 238 15.66 -20.78 -4.86
N GLY A 239 16.04 -20.30 -3.67
CA GLY A 239 16.97 -21.02 -2.78
C GLY A 239 16.42 -22.35 -2.27
N TRP A 240 15.10 -22.45 -2.07
CA TRP A 240 14.45 -23.72 -1.75
C TRP A 240 14.41 -24.65 -2.95
N THR A 241 14.05 -24.16 -4.13
CA THR A 241 14.06 -24.96 -5.35
C THR A 241 15.42 -25.59 -5.58
N GLU A 242 16.49 -24.79 -5.49
CA GLU A 242 17.86 -25.26 -5.62
C GLU A 242 18.20 -26.31 -4.55
N ALA A 243 17.98 -26.00 -3.26
CA ALA A 243 18.27 -26.93 -2.16
C ALA A 243 17.55 -28.27 -2.30
N LEU A 244 16.24 -28.25 -2.56
CA LEU A 244 15.41 -29.46 -2.66
C LEU A 244 15.88 -30.38 -3.78
N THR A 245 16.41 -29.83 -4.88
CA THR A 245 16.97 -30.61 -6.00
C THR A 245 18.39 -31.12 -5.77
N MET A 246 18.98 -30.84 -4.61
CA MET A 246 20.27 -31.39 -4.17
C MET A 246 20.12 -32.30 -2.94
N MET A 247 18.98 -32.24 -2.24
CA MET A 247 18.73 -32.98 -1.01
C MET A 247 18.21 -34.40 -1.31
N PRO A 248 18.92 -35.48 -0.91
CA PRO A 248 18.34 -36.81 -0.89
C PRO A 248 17.16 -36.88 0.07
N VAL A 249 16.10 -37.61 -0.28
CA VAL A 249 14.99 -37.87 0.67
C VAL A 249 15.52 -38.51 1.97
N GLY A 250 14.99 -38.04 3.10
CA GLY A 250 15.45 -38.36 4.46
C GLY A 250 16.52 -37.40 4.99
N SER A 251 16.97 -36.42 4.19
CA SER A 251 17.95 -35.44 4.63
C SER A 251 17.34 -34.37 5.52
N LYS A 252 18.15 -33.88 6.46
CA LYS A 252 17.89 -32.66 7.23
C LYS A 252 19.02 -31.67 7.00
N TRP A 253 18.71 -30.50 6.45
CA TRP A 253 19.69 -29.45 6.13
C TRP A 253 19.32 -28.15 6.84
N GLU A 254 20.32 -27.37 7.23
CA GLU A 254 20.16 -25.93 7.45
C GLU A 254 20.51 -25.20 6.15
N LEU A 255 19.65 -24.28 5.73
CA LEU A 255 19.81 -23.43 4.55
C LEU A 255 19.95 -21.98 5.02
N TYR A 256 20.88 -21.25 4.43
CA TYR A 256 21.05 -19.81 4.61
C TYR A 256 20.95 -19.16 3.23
N ILE A 257 19.83 -18.50 3.01
CA ILE A 257 19.36 -18.10 1.69
C ILE A 257 19.54 -16.59 1.53
N PRO A 258 20.43 -16.14 0.62
CA PRO A 258 20.59 -14.72 0.31
C PRO A 258 19.30 -14.13 -0.27
N GLN A 259 19.15 -12.81 -0.15
CA GLN A 259 17.92 -12.12 -0.52
C GLN A 259 17.51 -12.31 -1.99
N GLU A 260 18.49 -12.45 -2.88
CA GLU A 260 18.33 -12.69 -4.33
C GLU A 260 17.66 -14.04 -4.63
N LEU A 261 17.85 -15.01 -3.73
CA LEU A 261 17.26 -16.35 -3.80
C LEU A 261 15.99 -16.48 -2.93
N ALA A 262 15.58 -15.40 -2.26
CA ALA A 262 14.42 -15.30 -1.39
C ALA A 262 13.39 -14.29 -1.95
N TYR A 263 12.99 -13.29 -1.14
CA TYR A 263 11.95 -12.31 -1.49
C TYR A 263 12.48 -11.00 -2.09
N GLY A 264 13.80 -10.83 -2.16
CA GLY A 264 14.42 -9.63 -2.70
C GLY A 264 13.95 -8.34 -2.04
N SER A 265 13.64 -7.32 -2.83
CA SER A 265 13.10 -6.04 -2.35
C SER A 265 11.64 -6.09 -1.86
N ARG A 266 10.97 -7.24 -1.96
CA ARG A 266 9.56 -7.38 -1.58
C ARG A 266 9.44 -7.70 -0.09
N GLU A 267 8.48 -7.03 0.55
CA GLU A 267 8.06 -7.36 1.91
C GLU A 267 7.05 -8.51 1.90
N SER A 268 7.15 -9.43 2.86
CA SER A 268 6.22 -10.57 2.98
C SER A 268 6.01 -10.96 4.44
N GLY A 269 4.85 -10.60 5.00
CA GLY A 269 4.53 -10.84 6.41
C GLY A 269 5.56 -10.16 7.34
N GLN A 270 6.30 -10.96 8.11
CA GLN A 270 7.38 -10.48 8.99
C GLN A 270 8.73 -10.32 8.26
N ILE A 271 8.84 -10.78 7.02
CA ILE A 271 10.07 -10.73 6.23
C ILE A 271 10.20 -9.34 5.60
N LYS A 272 11.16 -8.58 6.09
CA LYS A 272 11.49 -7.26 5.54
C LYS A 272 12.21 -7.40 4.20
N PRO A 273 12.14 -6.38 3.33
CA PRO A 273 12.96 -6.30 2.11
C PRO A 273 14.45 -6.56 2.37
N PHE A 274 15.07 -7.28 1.44
CA PHE A 274 16.48 -7.69 1.44
C PHE A 274 16.90 -8.60 2.60
N SER A 275 15.95 -9.28 3.24
CA SER A 275 16.29 -10.20 4.34
C SER A 275 16.96 -11.46 3.83
N THR A 276 18.05 -11.86 4.49
CA THR A 276 18.58 -13.22 4.44
C THR A 276 17.70 -14.13 5.29
N LEU A 277 17.38 -15.31 4.79
CA LEU A 277 16.51 -16.27 5.49
C LEU A 277 17.30 -17.48 5.93
N ILE A 278 16.97 -18.01 7.11
CA ILE A 278 17.52 -19.26 7.62
C ILE A 278 16.39 -20.27 7.66
N PHE A 279 16.62 -21.45 7.12
CA PHE A 279 15.66 -22.54 7.19
C PHE A 279 16.32 -23.80 7.72
N GLU A 280 15.67 -24.46 8.67
CA GLU A 280 15.88 -25.88 8.92
C GLU A 280 14.86 -26.63 8.06
N VAL A 281 15.31 -27.53 7.19
CA VAL A 281 14.46 -28.30 6.27
C VAL A 281 14.76 -29.78 6.39
N GLU A 282 13.72 -30.56 6.65
CA GLU A 282 13.74 -32.02 6.62
C GLU A 282 12.90 -32.49 5.43
N LEU A 283 13.55 -33.15 4.46
CA LEU A 283 12.87 -33.70 3.28
C LEU A 283 12.33 -35.10 3.62
N VAL A 284 11.04 -35.17 3.89
CA VAL A 284 10.36 -36.40 4.33
C VAL A 284 10.12 -37.37 3.17
N GLY A 285 9.79 -36.85 1.99
CA GLY A 285 9.52 -37.70 0.84
C GLY A 285 9.08 -36.95 -0.42
N ILE A 286 8.91 -37.71 -1.50
CA ILE A 286 8.36 -37.26 -2.78
C ILE A 286 6.97 -37.86 -2.92
N GLU A 287 5.96 -37.01 -3.12
CA GLU A 287 4.63 -37.49 -3.49
C GLU A 287 4.66 -37.95 -4.95
N LYS A 288 4.38 -39.24 -5.17
CA LYS A 288 4.14 -39.77 -6.51
C LYS A 288 2.74 -39.35 -6.93
N ASP A 289 2.64 -38.60 -8.03
CA ASP A 289 1.33 -38.30 -8.63
C ASP A 289 0.64 -39.66 -8.92
N LYS A 290 -0.54 -39.88 -8.33
CA LYS A 290 -1.36 -41.06 -8.65
C LYS A 290 -1.79 -40.91 -10.12
N LYS A 291 -1.17 -41.68 -11.00
CA LYS A 291 -1.66 -41.90 -12.37
C LYS A 291 -3.01 -42.61 -12.33
#